data_AF-A0A973AHL1-F1
#
_entry.id   AF-A0A973AHL1-F1
#
_cell.length_a   1.000
_cell.length_b   1.000
_cell.length_c   1.000
_cell.angle_alpha   90.00
_cell.angle_beta   90.00
_cell.angle_gamma   90.00
#
_symmetry.space_group_name_H-M   'P 1'
#
loop_
_entity.id
_entity.type
_entity.pdbx_description
1 polymer ?
#
loop_
_entity_poly.entity_id
_entity_poly.type
_entity_poly.pdbx_seq_one_letter_code
_entity_poly.pdbx_strand_id
1 'polypeptide(L)'
;ADAYQKPTAGFVEQVFFYQLAGDENGNTLSALVNANADKAAVLRFNTAELPCFTQWKNTAAIEDGYVTAMEPATAFPNPKPTERARNRVINLEPGESYTVHLGIEIYDDADSVRKITDEIAELQLRSEQQIHKEPIARFSDAQG
;
A
#
# COMPACT_ATOMS: atom_id res chain seq x y z
N ALA A 1 -8.61 8.07 -7.28
CA ALA A 1 -8.57 9.15 -6.28
C ALA A 1 -8.03 8.58 -4.97
N ASP A 2 -7.21 9.33 -4.26
CA ASP A 2 -6.64 8.97 -2.96
C ASP A 2 -7.68 9.02 -1.82
N ALA A 3 -8.75 9.81 -1.96
CA ALA A 3 -9.88 9.84 -1.04
C ALA A 3 -10.76 8.58 -1.03
N TYR A 4 -11.57 8.44 0.02
CA TYR A 4 -12.57 7.39 0.20
C TYR A 4 -13.98 7.97 0.05
N GLN A 5 -14.87 7.21 -0.60
CA GLN A 5 -16.30 7.54 -0.67
C GLN A 5 -16.95 7.30 0.69
N LYS A 6 -18.07 7.96 0.97
CA LYS A 6 -18.92 7.59 2.12
C LYS A 6 -19.44 6.14 2.00
N PRO A 7 -19.89 5.50 3.10
CA PRO A 7 -20.50 4.18 3.04
C PRO A 7 -21.59 4.10 1.97
N THR A 8 -21.45 3.13 1.06
CA THR A 8 -22.28 3.01 -0.14
C THR A 8 -22.76 1.57 -0.29
N ALA A 9 -24.07 1.35 -0.15
CA ALA A 9 -24.67 0.03 -0.31
C ALA A 9 -24.43 -0.53 -1.71
N GLY A 10 -24.03 -1.81 -1.78
CA GLY A 10 -23.70 -2.49 -3.03
C GLY A 10 -22.39 -2.04 -3.69
N PHE A 11 -21.53 -1.28 -2.99
CA PHE A 11 -20.18 -1.01 -3.47
C PHE A 11 -19.40 -2.31 -3.61
N VAL A 12 -18.79 -2.51 -4.78
CA VAL A 12 -17.83 -3.60 -5.01
C VAL A 12 -16.44 -3.06 -4.75
N GLU A 13 -15.68 -3.77 -3.94
CA GLU A 13 -14.32 -3.43 -3.56
C GLU A 13 -13.43 -3.01 -4.74
N GLN A 14 -12.45 -2.16 -4.45
CA GLN A 14 -11.44 -1.74 -5.41
C GLN A 14 -10.04 -2.04 -4.90
N VAL A 15 -9.21 -2.63 -5.75
CA VAL A 15 -7.83 -2.99 -5.44
C VAL A 15 -6.90 -2.18 -6.33
N PHE A 16 -5.91 -1.52 -5.73
CA PHE A 16 -4.89 -0.74 -6.43
C PHE A 16 -3.52 -1.31 -6.10
N PHE A 17 -2.70 -1.53 -7.14
CA PHE A 17 -1.32 -1.99 -7.01
C PHE A 17 -0.36 -0.82 -7.18
N TYR A 18 0.63 -0.75 -6.30
CA TYR A 18 1.62 0.32 -6.28
C TYR A 18 3.03 -0.25 -6.33
N GLN A 19 3.90 0.49 -6.99
CA GLN A 19 5.33 0.50 -6.68
C GLN A 19 5.62 1.81 -5.97
N LEU A 20 6.05 1.74 -4.71
CA LEU A 20 6.22 2.92 -3.87
C LEU A 20 7.60 3.55 -4.04
N ALA A 21 7.65 4.86 -3.81
CA ALA A 21 8.91 5.56 -3.59
C ALA A 21 9.51 5.13 -2.24
N GLY A 22 10.83 5.24 -2.13
CA GLY A 22 11.58 5.05 -0.89
C GLY A 22 12.78 5.99 -0.85
N ASP A 23 13.38 6.14 0.33
CA ASP A 23 14.65 6.84 0.48
C ASP A 23 15.83 6.04 -0.13
N GLU A 24 17.05 6.53 0.04
CA GLU A 24 18.27 5.89 -0.50
C GLU A 24 18.55 4.51 0.10
N ASN A 25 17.97 4.22 1.27
CA ASN A 25 18.08 2.94 1.96
C ASN A 25 16.84 2.04 1.71
N GLY A 26 15.89 2.50 0.90
CA GLY A 26 14.65 1.80 0.61
C GLY A 26 13.56 1.98 1.67
N ASN A 27 13.75 2.82 2.70
CA ASN A 27 12.73 3.07 3.70
C ASN A 27 11.57 3.85 3.09
N THR A 28 10.36 3.47 3.46
CA THR A 28 9.13 4.08 2.98
C THR A 28 8.05 4.04 4.07
N LEU A 29 6.95 4.72 3.83
CA LEU A 29 5.77 4.69 4.67
C LEU A 29 4.49 4.83 3.84
N SER A 30 3.40 4.29 4.37
CA SER A 30 2.04 4.56 3.91
C SER A 30 1.19 5.04 5.06
N ALA A 31 0.35 6.05 4.84
CA ALA A 31 -0.51 6.62 5.88
C ALA A 31 -1.97 6.70 5.44
N LEU A 32 -2.88 6.33 6.34
CA LEU A 32 -4.30 6.64 6.25
C LEU A 32 -4.59 7.82 7.17
N VAL A 33 -4.91 8.98 6.59
CA VAL A 33 -5.20 10.22 7.31
C VAL A 33 -6.71 10.49 7.28
N ASN A 34 -7.29 10.89 8.41
CA ASN A 34 -8.70 11.24 8.47
C ASN A 34 -8.99 12.60 7.79
N ALA A 35 -10.28 12.88 7.52
CA ALA A 35 -10.68 14.09 6.79
C ALA A 35 -10.30 15.41 7.49
N ASN A 36 -10.15 15.41 8.82
CA ASN A 36 -9.75 16.58 9.59
C ASN A 36 -8.23 16.79 9.66
N ALA A 37 -7.44 15.84 9.12
CA ALA A 37 -5.98 15.83 9.19
C ALA A 37 -5.42 15.91 10.63
N ASP A 38 -6.12 15.31 11.59
CA ASP A 38 -5.73 15.26 13.00
C ASP A 38 -5.57 13.84 13.54
N LYS A 39 -5.82 12.81 12.72
CA LYS A 39 -5.56 11.41 13.05
C LYS A 39 -4.96 10.67 11.88
N ALA A 40 -4.01 9.79 12.15
CA ALA A 40 -3.43 8.90 11.14
C ALA A 40 -3.09 7.52 11.68
N ALA A 41 -3.24 6.51 10.83
CA ALA A 41 -2.60 5.21 11.00
C ALA A 41 -1.50 5.07 9.94
N VAL A 42 -0.29 4.71 10.36
CA VAL A 42 0.90 4.70 9.51
C VAL A 42 1.56 3.33 9.56
N LEU A 43 2.00 2.84 8.40
CA LEU A 43 2.89 1.70 8.28
C LEU A 43 4.24 2.19 7.78
N ARG A 44 5.32 1.76 8.45
CA ARG A 44 6.71 1.98 8.04
C ARG A 44 7.37 0.68 7.70
N PHE A 45 8.03 0.61 6.56
CA PHE A 45 8.66 -0.61 6.08
C PHE A 45 9.76 -0.28 5.06
N ASN A 46 10.46 -1.31 4.60
CA ASN A 46 11.49 -1.17 3.59
C ASN A 46 11.04 -1.80 2.26
N THR A 47 11.17 -1.07 1.16
CA THR A 47 10.81 -1.51 -0.20
C THR A 47 11.69 -2.63 -0.75
N ALA A 48 12.88 -2.87 -0.19
CA ALA A 48 13.69 -4.04 -0.51
C ALA A 48 13.19 -5.31 0.20
N GLU A 49 12.55 -5.16 1.37
CA GLU A 49 11.97 -6.25 2.16
C GLU A 49 10.50 -6.55 1.77
N LEU A 50 9.75 -5.52 1.34
CA LEU A 50 8.36 -5.62 0.90
C LEU A 50 8.19 -4.78 -0.38
N PRO A 51 8.62 -5.31 -1.54
CA PRO A 51 8.67 -4.57 -2.81
C PRO A 51 7.31 -4.33 -3.49
N CYS A 52 6.25 -4.99 -3.03
CA CYS A 52 4.89 -4.82 -3.55
C CYS A 52 4.03 -4.10 -2.51
N PHE A 53 3.11 -3.26 -2.96
CA PHE A 53 2.13 -2.65 -2.08
C PHE A 53 0.74 -2.67 -2.72
N THR A 54 -0.26 -3.08 -1.95
CA THR A 54 -1.65 -3.10 -2.36
C THR A 54 -2.48 -2.18 -1.46
N GLN A 55 -3.33 -1.35 -2.06
CA GLN A 55 -4.42 -0.66 -1.36
C GLN A 55 -5.72 -1.35 -1.71
N TRP A 56 -6.36 -1.96 -0.73
CA TRP A 56 -7.73 -2.45 -0.87
C TRP A 56 -8.69 -1.43 -0.25
N LYS A 57 -9.66 -0.95 -1.05
CA LYS A 57 -10.71 -0.03 -0.61
C LYS A 57 -12.06 -0.73 -0.66
N ASN A 58 -12.72 -0.83 0.49
CA ASN A 58 -14.09 -1.32 0.59
C ASN A 58 -14.98 -0.26 1.25
N THR A 59 -15.54 0.64 0.44
CA THR A 59 -16.44 1.70 0.91
C THR A 59 -17.91 1.26 0.88
N ALA A 60 -18.18 -0.01 1.21
CA ALA A 60 -19.52 -0.58 1.29
C ALA A 60 -20.37 0.03 2.42
N ALA A 61 -21.61 -0.43 2.56
CA ALA A 61 -22.43 -0.06 3.71
C ALA A 61 -21.72 -0.43 5.02
N ILE A 62 -22.07 0.22 6.13
CA ILE A 62 -21.39 0.00 7.41
C ILE A 62 -21.50 -1.47 7.84
N GLU A 63 -22.68 -2.04 7.69
CA GLU A 63 -23.01 -3.43 7.96
C GLU A 63 -22.26 -4.44 7.08
N ASP A 64 -21.86 -4.02 5.87
CA ASP A 64 -21.13 -4.84 4.90
C ASP A 64 -19.59 -4.65 5.00
N GLY A 65 -19.15 -3.69 5.81
CA GLY A 65 -17.74 -3.37 6.05
C GLY A 65 -17.29 -2.11 5.31
N TYR A 66 -17.26 -0.98 6.03
CA TYR A 66 -16.61 0.24 5.58
C TYR A 66 -15.16 0.28 6.06
N VAL A 67 -14.27 -0.33 5.30
CA VAL A 67 -12.90 -0.65 5.73
C VAL A 67 -11.91 -0.52 4.57
N THR A 68 -10.64 -0.36 4.92
CA THR A 68 -9.53 -0.29 3.97
C THR A 68 -8.32 -1.01 4.50
N ALA A 69 -7.46 -1.51 3.62
CA ALA A 69 -6.21 -2.14 3.99
C ALA A 69 -5.03 -1.56 3.19
N MET A 70 -3.97 -1.18 3.92
CA MET A 70 -2.66 -0.83 3.39
C MET A 70 -1.76 -2.07 3.52
N GLU A 71 -1.39 -2.68 2.40
CA GLU A 71 -0.83 -4.04 2.37
C GLU A 71 0.57 -4.05 1.74
N PRO A 72 1.63 -3.74 2.51
CA PRO A 72 2.99 -4.02 2.08
C PRO A 72 3.23 -5.53 2.02
N ALA A 73 3.81 -6.01 0.93
CA ALA A 73 3.93 -7.43 0.63
C ALA A 73 5.16 -7.76 -0.22
N THR A 74 5.51 -9.04 -0.27
CA THR A 74 6.53 -9.55 -1.20
C THR A 74 5.98 -9.74 -2.62
N ALA A 75 4.68 -10.02 -2.74
CA ALA A 75 3.97 -10.28 -3.99
C ALA A 75 2.60 -9.60 -4.00
N PHE A 76 2.03 -9.38 -5.19
CA PHE A 76 0.67 -8.88 -5.33
C PHE A 76 -0.36 -10.00 -5.10
N PRO A 77 -1.62 -9.70 -4.74
CA PRO A 77 -2.69 -10.69 -4.53
C PRO A 77 -3.23 -11.30 -5.84
N ASN A 78 -2.35 -11.60 -6.80
CA ASN A 78 -2.68 -12.39 -7.98
C ASN A 78 -2.53 -13.89 -7.69
N PRO A 79 -2.98 -14.79 -8.60
CA PRO A 79 -2.73 -16.22 -8.47
C PRO A 79 -1.23 -16.56 -8.30
N LYS A 80 -0.91 -17.50 -7.42
CA LYS A 80 0.47 -17.90 -7.14
C LYS A 80 1.32 -18.26 -8.38
N PRO A 81 0.79 -18.92 -9.43
CA PRO A 81 1.54 -19.16 -10.66
C PRO A 81 1.98 -17.87 -11.38
N THR A 82 1.12 -16.85 -11.44
CA THR A 82 1.41 -15.51 -11.98
C THR A 82 2.58 -14.88 -11.23
N GLU A 83 2.54 -14.90 -9.89
CA GLU A 83 3.59 -14.31 -9.05
C GLU A 83 4.91 -15.08 -9.14
N ARG A 84 4.86 -16.42 -9.26
CA ARG A 84 6.04 -17.27 -9.50
C ARG A 84 6.69 -16.96 -10.85
N ALA A 85 5.91 -16.91 -11.92
CA ALA A 85 6.41 -16.61 -13.26
C ALA A 85 7.07 -15.22 -13.36
N ARG A 86 6.66 -14.30 -12.48
CA ARG A 86 7.21 -12.94 -12.37
C ARG A 86 8.29 -12.78 -11.29
N ASN A 87 8.78 -13.88 -10.71
CA ASN A 87 9.83 -13.91 -9.69
C ASN A 87 9.52 -13.08 -8.41
N ARG A 88 8.25 -12.97 -8.02
CA ARG A 88 7.83 -12.26 -6.79
C ARG A 88 7.59 -13.17 -5.59
N VAL A 89 7.56 -14.49 -5.81
CA VAL A 89 7.49 -15.46 -4.71
C VAL A 89 8.89 -15.69 -4.16
N ILE A 90 9.09 -15.38 -2.87
CA ILE A 90 10.32 -15.67 -2.14
C ILE A 90 10.52 -17.20 -2.07
N ASN A 91 11.68 -17.67 -2.49
CA ASN A 91 12.12 -19.05 -2.34
C ASN A 91 13.25 -19.06 -1.31
N LEU A 92 13.17 -19.96 -0.33
CA LEU A 92 14.18 -20.12 0.72
C LEU A 92 14.70 -21.56 0.69
N GLU A 93 16.02 -21.70 0.68
CA GLU A 93 16.70 -22.97 0.82
C GLU A 93 16.66 -23.48 2.27
N PRO A 94 16.96 -24.77 2.53
CA PRO A 94 17.01 -25.30 3.88
C PRO A 94 17.94 -24.49 4.80
N GLY A 95 17.38 -23.90 5.85
CA GLY A 95 18.10 -23.09 6.83
C GLY A 95 18.19 -21.60 6.50
N GLU A 96 17.69 -21.16 5.35
CA GLU A 96 17.60 -19.73 5.02
C GLU A 96 16.46 -19.02 5.78
N SER A 97 16.60 -17.71 5.91
CA SER A 97 15.60 -16.84 6.55
C SER A 97 15.37 -15.60 5.70
N TYR A 98 14.11 -15.14 5.67
CA TYR A 98 13.72 -13.86 5.11
C TYR A 98 13.20 -12.98 6.24
N THR A 99 13.84 -11.83 6.44
CA THR A 99 13.48 -10.90 7.52
C THR A 99 12.78 -9.69 6.94
N VAL A 100 11.70 -9.29 7.59
CA VAL A 100 10.94 -8.08 7.27
C VAL A 100 10.76 -7.26 8.53
N HIS A 101 10.82 -5.93 8.38
CA HIS A 101 10.57 -4.96 9.43
C HIS A 101 9.32 -4.17 9.08
N LEU A 102 8.36 -4.16 10.01
CA LEU A 102 7.12 -3.42 9.89
C LEU A 102 6.86 -2.63 11.17
N GLY A 103 6.87 -1.31 11.06
CA GLY A 103 6.43 -0.38 12.09
C GLY A 103 4.96 -0.03 11.89
N ILE A 104 4.20 0.05 12.97
CA ILE A 104 2.82 0.51 12.99
C ILE A 104 2.73 1.67 13.97
N GLU A 105 2.25 2.83 13.51
CA GLU A 105 2.16 4.05 14.29
C GLU A 105 0.75 4.61 14.22
N ILE A 106 0.26 5.15 15.34
CA ILE A 106 -1.03 5.83 15.43
C ILE A 106 -0.76 7.23 15.95
N TYR A 107 -1.28 8.23 15.24
CA TYR A 107 -1.21 9.63 15.61
C TYR A 107 -2.61 10.18 15.83
N ASP A 108 -2.76 11.00 16.86
CA ASP A 108 -4.04 11.57 17.27
C ASP A 108 -4.05 13.10 17.41
N ASP A 109 -2.99 13.75 16.90
CA ASP A 109 -2.83 15.19 16.82
C ASP A 109 -2.42 15.68 15.41
N ALA A 110 -2.80 16.90 15.06
CA ALA A 110 -2.58 17.49 13.74
C ALA A 110 -1.10 17.81 13.44
N ASP A 111 -0.28 18.09 14.46
CA ASP A 111 1.13 18.43 14.24
C ASP A 111 1.93 17.19 13.84
N SER A 112 1.66 16.05 14.46
CA SER A 112 2.27 14.78 14.10
C SER A 112 1.80 14.31 12.73
N VAL A 113 0.50 14.42 12.42
CA VAL A 113 -0.03 14.09 11.08
C VAL A 113 0.64 14.94 10.01
N ARG A 114 0.81 16.24 10.23
CA ARG A 114 1.50 17.14 9.29
C ARG A 114 2.93 16.66 8.99
N LYS A 115 3.70 16.30 10.03
CA LYS A 115 5.08 15.79 9.85
C LYS A 115 5.13 14.52 9.00
N ILE A 116 4.18 13.60 9.20
CA ILE A 116 4.06 12.38 8.39
C ILE A 116 3.73 12.70 6.94
N THR A 117 2.79 13.62 6.69
CA THR A 117 2.45 14.01 5.32
C THR A 117 3.59 14.75 4.61
N ASP A 118 4.36 15.55 5.35
CA ASP A 118 5.55 16.25 4.84
C ASP A 118 6.64 15.23 4.46
N GLU A 119 6.89 14.23 5.30
CA GLU A 119 7.84 13.13 5.01
C GLU A 119 7.44 12.35 3.74
N ILE A 120 6.15 12.04 3.57
CA ILE A 120 5.63 11.40 2.35
C ILE A 120 5.86 12.30 1.13
N ALA A 121 5.61 13.61 1.25
CA ALA A 121 5.83 14.55 0.16
C ALA A 121 7.31 14.61 -0.24
N GLU A 122 8.24 14.60 0.72
CA GLU A 122 9.68 14.55 0.45
C GLU A 122 10.09 13.27 -0.29
N LEU A 123 9.55 12.11 0.09
CA LEU A 123 9.79 10.86 -0.62
C LEU A 123 9.25 10.89 -2.05
N GLN A 124 8.07 11.47 -2.26
CA GLN A 124 7.46 11.59 -3.58
C GLN A 124 8.25 12.51 -4.52
N LEU A 125 9.02 13.48 -4.01
CA LEU A 125 9.91 14.30 -4.86
C LEU A 125 11.07 13.51 -5.49
N ARG A 126 11.38 12.32 -4.96
CA ARG A 126 12.46 11.46 -5.45
C ARG A 126 12.07 10.61 -6.66
N SER A 127 10.79 10.57 -7.04
CA SER A 127 10.32 9.79 -8.18
C SER A 127 9.17 10.49 -8.91
N GLU A 128 9.01 10.19 -10.20
CA GLU A 128 7.86 10.68 -10.95
C GLU A 128 6.64 9.80 -10.67
N GLN A 129 5.54 10.42 -10.22
CA GLN A 129 4.28 9.70 -10.03
C GLN A 129 3.68 9.29 -11.37
N GLN A 130 3.45 7.99 -11.55
CA GLN A 130 2.80 7.44 -12.74
C GLN A 130 1.50 6.73 -12.33
N ILE A 131 0.39 7.13 -12.98
CA ILE A 131 -0.93 6.55 -12.73
C ILE A 131 -1.42 5.89 -14.01
N HIS A 132 -1.64 4.59 -13.96
CA HIS A 132 -2.27 3.82 -15.03
C HIS A 132 -3.75 3.64 -14.74
N LYS A 133 -4.60 3.98 -15.71
CA LYS A 133 -6.07 3.82 -15.58
C LYS A 133 -6.49 2.35 -15.69
N GLU A 134 -5.73 1.58 -16.45
CA GLU A 134 -5.95 0.16 -16.67
C GLU A 134 -4.88 -0.66 -15.94
N PRO A 135 -5.18 -1.90 -15.53
CA PRO A 135 -4.18 -2.83 -15.04
C PRO A 135 -3.03 -2.97 -16.03
N ILE A 136 -1.79 -2.94 -15.51
CA ILE A 136 -0.60 -3.13 -16.33
C ILE A 136 -0.07 -4.56 -16.20
N ALA A 137 0.37 -5.13 -17.32
CA ALA A 137 0.87 -6.51 -17.41
C ALA A 137 2.04 -6.80 -16.44
N ARG A 138 2.79 -5.77 -16.05
CA ARG A 138 3.86 -5.88 -15.05
C ARG A 138 3.32 -6.32 -13.68
N PHE A 139 2.15 -5.82 -13.27
CA PHE A 139 1.59 -6.07 -11.95
C PHE A 139 0.49 -7.13 -11.93
N SER A 140 -0.35 -7.23 -12.96
CA SER A 140 -1.45 -8.20 -13.01
C SER A 140 -1.66 -8.78 -14.42
N ASP A 141 -2.31 -9.94 -14.49
CA ASP A 141 -2.86 -10.52 -15.73
C ASP A 141 -4.30 -10.06 -16.01
N ALA A 142 -4.92 -9.31 -15.09
CA ALA A 142 -6.26 -8.77 -15.29
C ALA A 142 -6.31 -7.88 -16.54
N GLN A 143 -7.36 -8.04 -17.34
CA GLN A 143 -7.68 -7.15 -18.46
C GLN A 143 -8.83 -6.23 -18.01
N GLY A 144 -8.75 -4.95 -18.38
CA GLY A 144 -9.77 -3.95 -18.07
C GLY A 144 -11.12 -4.21 -18.73
#